data_AF-A0A2L2YVI3-F1
#
_entry.id   AF-A0A2L2YVI3-F1
#
_cell.length_a   1.000
_cell.length_b   1.000
_cell.length_c   1.000
_cell.angle_alpha   90.00
_cell.angle_beta   90.00
_cell.angle_gamma   90.00
#
_symmetry.space_group_name_H-M   'P 1'
#
loop_
_entity.id
_entity.type
_entity.pdbx_description
1 polymer ?
#
loop_
_entity_poly.entity_id
_entity_poly.type
_entity_poly.pdbx_seq_one_letter_code
_entity_poly.pdbx_strand_id
1 'polypeptide(L)'
;VKAWSGVTQGRWPKKSADFLLQLLRNADSNADYKGVDVDRLVIEHFQVNRAPKMRLRTYRALGRINPNMSIPSHFEVILTEKEQ
;
A
#
# COMPACT_ATOMS: atom_id res chain seq x y z
N VAL A 1 5.98 19.07 -18.92
CA VAL A 1 5.09 19.57 -17.85
C VAL A 1 5.18 18.60 -16.68
N LYS A 2 5.25 19.07 -15.42
CA LYS A 2 5.26 18.17 -14.25
C LYS A 2 3.86 17.56 -14.07
N ALA A 3 3.78 16.25 -13.87
CA ALA A 3 2.51 15.54 -13.69
C ALA A 3 1.78 15.92 -12.37
N TRP A 4 2.53 16.34 -11.36
CA TRP A 4 2.01 16.75 -10.06
C TRP A 4 2.48 18.17 -9.73
N SER A 5 1.56 19.03 -9.30
CA SER A 5 1.84 20.42 -8.91
C SER A 5 2.40 20.48 -7.49
N GLY A 6 3.26 21.47 -7.20
CA GLY A 6 3.75 21.75 -5.85
C GLY A 6 4.84 20.82 -5.29
N VAL A 7 5.21 19.74 -5.99
CA VAL A 7 6.26 18.81 -5.54
C VAL A 7 7.51 18.84 -6.44
N THR A 8 8.68 18.77 -5.82
CA THR A 8 9.99 18.68 -6.48
C THR A 8 10.70 17.35 -6.21
N GLN A 9 10.27 16.61 -5.17
CA GLN A 9 10.86 15.34 -4.75
C GLN A 9 9.83 14.20 -4.87
N GLY A 10 10.26 13.07 -5.42
CA GLY A 10 9.46 11.85 -5.55
C GLY A 10 10.37 10.62 -5.70
N ARG A 11 9.82 9.43 -5.49
CA ARG A 11 10.53 8.15 -5.66
C ARG A 11 9.64 7.09 -6.30
N TRP A 12 10.26 5.98 -6.70
CA TRP A 12 9.60 4.83 -7.33
C TRP A 12 9.67 3.60 -6.41
N PRO A 13 8.80 3.52 -5.38
CA PRO A 13 8.82 2.42 -4.42
C PRO A 13 8.20 1.15 -5.04
N LYS A 14 8.98 0.43 -5.84
CA LYS A 14 8.54 -0.77 -6.57
C LYS A 14 7.79 -1.78 -5.69
N LYS A 15 8.38 -2.15 -4.54
CA LYS A 15 7.78 -3.14 -3.62
C LYS A 15 6.38 -2.73 -3.18
N SER A 16 6.19 -1.48 -2.76
CA SER A 16 4.89 -0.99 -2.29
C SER A 16 3.86 -0.93 -3.42
N ALA A 17 4.29 -0.49 -4.61
CA ALA A 17 3.42 -0.45 -5.79
C ALA A 17 2.95 -1.85 -6.20
N ASP A 18 3.82 -2.85 -6.15
CA ASP A 18 3.48 -4.24 -6.48
C ASP A 18 2.40 -4.79 -5.53
N PHE A 19 2.52 -4.56 -4.21
CA PHE A 19 1.50 -4.98 -3.24
C PHE A 19 0.16 -4.25 -3.43
N LEU A 20 0.20 -2.96 -3.76
CA LEU A 20 -1.01 -2.17 -4.00
C LEU A 20 -1.72 -2.65 -5.27
N LEU A 21 -0.99 -2.97 -6.33
CA LEU A 21 -1.54 -3.51 -7.56
C LEU A 21 -2.21 -4.88 -7.35
N GLN A 22 -1.60 -5.75 -6.53
CA GLN A 22 -2.20 -7.03 -6.16
C GLN A 22 -3.51 -6.84 -5.39
N LEU A 23 -3.56 -5.86 -4.47
CA LEU A 23 -4.77 -5.55 -3.70
C LEU A 23 -5.90 -5.03 -4.61
N LEU A 24 -5.60 -4.13 -5.53
CA LEU A 24 -6.60 -3.61 -6.47
C LEU A 24 -7.16 -4.72 -7.39
N ARG A 25 -6.30 -5.59 -7.93
CA ARG A 25 -6.76 -6.74 -8.74
C ARG A 25 -7.67 -7.68 -7.97
N ASN A 26 -7.39 -7.89 -6.69
CA ASN A 26 -8.26 -8.68 -5.81
C ASN A 26 -9.60 -7.97 -5.61
N ALA A 27 -9.57 -6.66 -5.40
CA ALA A 27 -10.76 -5.86 -5.20
C ALA A 27 -11.65 -5.80 -6.47
N ASP A 28 -11.04 -5.71 -7.66
CA ASP A 28 -11.73 -5.83 -8.96
C ASP A 28 -12.42 -7.20 -9.09
N SER A 29 -11.71 -8.27 -8.74
CA SER A 29 -12.27 -9.64 -8.77
C SER A 29 -13.44 -9.79 -7.79
N ASN A 30 -13.39 -9.12 -6.64
CA ASN A 30 -14.48 -9.12 -5.67
C ASN A 30 -15.68 -8.29 -6.16
N ALA A 31 -15.45 -7.22 -6.91
CA ALA A 31 -16.51 -6.38 -7.49
C ALA A 31 -17.24 -7.12 -8.62
N ASP A 32 -16.49 -7.77 -9.52
CA ASP A 32 -17.04 -8.64 -10.57
C ASP A 32 -17.89 -9.77 -9.98
N TYR A 33 -17.38 -10.43 -8.93
CA TYR A 33 -18.14 -11.45 -8.21
C TYR A 33 -19.44 -10.91 -7.58
N LYS A 34 -19.45 -9.66 -7.13
CA LYS A 34 -20.64 -8.99 -6.56
C LYS A 34 -21.58 -8.44 -7.64
N GLY A 35 -21.20 -8.48 -8.92
CA GLY A 35 -21.98 -7.94 -10.04
C GLY A 35 -21.98 -6.41 -10.10
N VAL A 36 -20.97 -5.75 -9.52
CA VAL A 36 -20.77 -4.29 -9.62
C VAL A 36 -20.04 -3.98 -10.94
N ASP A 37 -20.40 -2.88 -11.62
CA ASP A 37 -19.73 -2.47 -12.85
C ASP A 37 -18.27 -2.07 -12.57
N VAL A 38 -17.34 -2.92 -13.01
CA VAL A 38 -15.89 -2.76 -12.77
C VAL A 38 -15.34 -1.48 -13.40
N ASP A 39 -15.92 -1.04 -14.52
CA ASP A 39 -15.46 0.15 -15.24
C ASP A 39 -15.83 1.47 -14.52
N ARG A 40 -16.79 1.41 -13.59
CA ARG A 40 -17.29 2.56 -12.82
C ARG A 40 -16.78 2.61 -11.39
N LEU A 41 -15.89 1.69 -11.00
CA LEU A 41 -15.33 1.65 -9.66
C LEU A 41 -14.40 2.85 -9.42
N VAL A 42 -14.62 3.51 -8.30
CA VAL A 42 -13.75 4.58 -7.80
C VAL A 42 -13.26 4.21 -6.41
N ILE A 43 -11.99 4.50 -6.13
CA ILE A 43 -11.44 4.37 -4.78
C ILE A 43 -12.02 5.50 -3.92
N GLU A 44 -12.94 5.14 -3.02
CA GLU A 44 -13.55 6.10 -2.08
C GLU A 44 -12.66 6.30 -0.86
N HIS A 45 -12.18 5.19 -0.28
CA HIS A 45 -11.33 5.23 0.91
C HIS A 45 -10.07 4.40 0.70
N PHE A 46 -8.95 4.98 1.13
CA PHE A 46 -7.66 4.30 1.14
C PHE A 46 -6.94 4.64 2.44
N GLN A 47 -6.63 3.61 3.24
CA GLN A 47 -5.96 3.76 4.52
C GLN A 47 -4.80 2.79 4.66
N VAL A 48 -3.74 3.26 5.31
CA VAL A 48 -2.55 2.44 5.62
C VAL A 48 -2.22 2.55 7.10
N ASN A 49 -2.30 1.42 7.79
CA ASN A 49 -2.02 1.31 9.22
C ASN A 49 -0.68 0.63 9.46
N ARG A 50 -0.02 0.97 10.57
CA ARG A 50 1.23 0.31 10.98
C ARG A 50 0.93 -1.08 11.55
N ALA A 51 1.63 -2.09 11.06
CA ALA A 51 1.55 -3.44 11.60
C ALA A 51 2.62 -3.67 12.69
N PRO A 52 2.49 -4.72 13.53
CA PRO A 52 3.50 -5.06 14.52
C PRO A 52 4.87 -5.29 13.90
N LYS A 53 5.90 -4.67 14.47
CA LYS A 53 7.28 -4.76 13.98
C LYS A 53 7.86 -6.15 14.25
N MET A 54 8.47 -6.77 13.24
CA MET A 54 9.21 -8.02 13.46
C MET A 54 10.61 -7.69 13.98
N ARG A 55 11.06 -8.40 15.01
CA ARG A 55 12.34 -8.13 15.68
C ARG A 55 13.45 -9.01 15.13
N LEU A 56 14.48 -8.39 14.57
CA LEU A 56 15.77 -9.00 14.29
C LEU A 56 16.86 -8.29 15.10
N ARG A 57 18.05 -8.89 15.13
CA ARG A 57 19.23 -8.36 15.83
C ARG A 57 20.30 -8.00 14.81
N THR A 58 21.00 -6.90 15.04
CA THR A 58 22.22 -6.56 14.33
C THR A 58 23.34 -6.44 15.34
N TYR A 59 24.37 -7.29 15.16
CA TYR A 59 25.60 -7.23 15.92
C TYR A 59 26.39 -6.00 15.48
N ARG A 60 26.91 -5.26 16.45
CA ARG A 60 27.71 -4.05 16.25
C ARG A 60 29.08 -4.23 16.92
N ALA A 61 29.98 -3.31 16.61
CA ALA A 61 31.31 -3.27 17.22
C ALA A 61 31.22 -3.29 18.76
N LEU A 62 32.29 -3.81 19.39
CA LEU A 62 32.44 -3.92 20.85
C LEU A 62 31.33 -4.74 21.52
N GLY A 63 30.81 -5.78 20.84
CA GLY A 63 29.82 -6.70 21.41
C GLY A 63 28.41 -6.13 21.58
N ARG A 64 28.13 -4.92 21.08
CA ARG A 64 26.80 -4.30 21.19
C ARG A 64 25.78 -4.99 20.28
N ILE A 65 24.55 -5.13 20.76
CA ILE A 65 23.44 -5.69 19.98
C ILE A 65 22.32 -4.66 19.86
N ASN A 66 22.03 -4.27 18.62
CA ASN A 66 20.96 -3.31 18.30
C ASN A 66 19.78 -4.03 17.62
N PRO A 67 18.56 -3.50 17.71
CA PRO A 67 17.42 -4.02 16.96
C PRO A 67 17.52 -3.66 15.47
N ASN A 68 17.18 -4.61 14.61
CA ASN A 68 16.87 -4.38 13.21
C ASN A 68 15.43 -4.82 13.00
N MET A 69 14.52 -3.85 12.85
CA MET A 69 13.09 -4.14 12.83
C MET A 69 12.55 -4.00 11.41
N SER A 70 11.79 -4.99 10.95
CA SER A 70 10.93 -4.77 9.79
C SER A 70 9.75 -3.90 10.23
N ILE A 71 9.29 -3.03 9.34
CA ILE A 71 8.15 -2.15 9.56
C ILE A 71 7.08 -2.52 8.53
N PRO A 72 6.24 -3.53 8.82
CA PRO A 72 5.13 -3.90 7.95
C PRO A 72 3.97 -2.91 8.07
N SER A 73 3.03 -3.00 7.13
CA SER A 73 1.81 -2.18 7.07
C SER A 73 0.58 -3.00 6.70
N HIS A 74 -0.58 -2.56 7.16
CA HIS A 74 -1.90 -3.05 6.74
C HIS A 74 -2.50 -2.04 5.76
N PHE A 75 -3.01 -2.52 4.63
CA PHE A 75 -3.69 -1.71 3.62
C PHE A 75 -5.18 -2.01 3.66
N GLU A 76 -5.99 -0.97 3.69
CA GLU A 76 -7.45 -1.04 3.67
C GLU A 76 -7.95 -0.16 2.53
N VAL A 77 -8.79 -0.71 1.66
CA VAL A 77 -9.31 -0.03 0.47
C VAL A 77 -10.80 -0.30 0.37
N ILE A 78 -11.56 0.75 0.08
CA ILE A 78 -12.98 0.68 -0.24
C ILE A 78 -13.17 1.27 -1.63
N LEU A 79 -13.74 0.44 -2.51
CA LEU A 79 -14.16 0.83 -3.84
C LEU A 79 -15.68 0.93 -3.86
N THR A 80 -16.19 1.97 -4.48
CA THR A 80 -17.62 2.15 -4.69
C THR A 80 -17.91 2.49 -6.14
N GLU A 81 -19.11 2.12 -6.59
CA GLU A 81 -19.60 2.52 -7.89
C GLU A 81 -20.06 3.97 -7.80
N LYS A 82 -19.58 4.79 -8.73
CA LYS A 82 -20.02 6.17 -8.84
C LYS A 82 -21.03 6.30 -9.97
N GLU A 83 -22.28 6.63 -9.64
CA GLU A 83 -23.21 7.16 -10.63
C GLU A 83 -22.68 8.50 -11.11
N GLN A 84 -22.59 8.66 -12.43
CA GLN A 84 -22.08 9.86 -13.07
C GLN A 84 -23.02 11.05 -12.88
#